data_AF-A0AAV7CHH5-F1
#
_entry.id   AF-A0AAV7CHH5-F1
#
_cell.length_a   1.000
_cell.length_b   1.000
_cell.length_c   1.000
_cell.angle_alpha   90.00
_cell.angle_beta   90.00
_cell.angle_gamma   90.00
#
_symmetry.space_group_name_H-M   'P 1'
#
loop_
_entity.id
_entity.type
_entity.pdbx_description
1 polymer ?
#
loop_
_entity_poly.entity_id
_entity_poly.type
_entity_poly.pdbx_seq_one_letter_code
_entity_poly.pdbx_strand_id
1 'polypeptide(L)'
;MNDLNQEVMSLIWSEDLRVQEVRRLLQSSHPVRVNVVQMPEVSDHEYIEEKENRLLQLCQRTMALPVGRGMFTLFSHHPVPTEPLPIPKLNLTGRAPPRNTTVDLNSGNIDVPPNMACWASFHNGVAAGLKIAPASQIDSAWIVYNKPKNAELANEYAGFLMALGLNGHLTKLATLNIHDYLTKGHEMTSIGLLLGVSAAKLGTMDISITRLLSIHIPALLPPTSTELDVPHNVQVAAVIGIGMVYQGTAHRHIAEVLLAEIGRPPGPEMEYCTDRESYSLAAGLALGMVCLG
;
A
#
# COMPACT_ATOMS: atom_id res chain seq x y z
N MET A 1 5.34 14.82 -7.47
CA MET A 1 6.26 15.03 -8.61
C MET A 1 6.62 16.50 -8.82
N ASN A 2 6.09 17.45 -8.04
CA ASN A 2 6.44 18.87 -8.20
C ASN A 2 7.77 19.23 -7.54
N ASP A 3 8.09 18.57 -6.43
CA ASP A 3 9.21 18.91 -5.54
C ASP A 3 10.54 18.24 -5.92
N LEU A 4 10.68 17.81 -7.18
CA LEU A 4 11.91 17.19 -7.67
C LEU A 4 12.99 18.24 -7.91
N ASN A 5 14.24 17.93 -7.59
CA ASN A 5 15.38 18.81 -7.87
C ASN A 5 15.70 18.81 -9.37
N GLN A 6 15.03 19.69 -10.10
CA GLN A 6 15.14 19.78 -11.56
C GLN A 6 16.53 20.19 -12.03
N GLU A 7 17.27 20.98 -11.25
CA GLU A 7 18.64 21.38 -11.59
C GLU A 7 19.53 20.14 -11.73
N VAL A 8 19.56 19.29 -10.70
CA VAL A 8 20.36 18.05 -10.72
C VAL A 8 19.85 17.08 -11.79
N MET A 9 18.53 16.93 -11.94
CA MET A 9 17.96 16.04 -12.97
C MET A 9 18.30 16.50 -14.39
N SER A 10 18.31 17.82 -14.64
CA SER A 10 18.66 18.40 -15.95
C SER A 10 20.15 18.24 -16.28
N LEU A 11 21.02 18.14 -15.28
CA LEU A 11 22.43 17.82 -15.48
C LEU A 11 22.65 16.35 -15.88
N ILE A 12 21.84 15.43 -15.33
CA ILE A 12 21.92 13.99 -15.64
C ILE A 12 21.31 13.70 -17.02
N TRP A 13 20.14 14.28 -17.31
CA TRP A 13 19.43 14.12 -18.59
C TRP A 13 19.31 15.47 -19.28
N SER A 14 20.42 15.96 -19.84
CA SER A 14 20.51 17.28 -20.47
C SER A 14 20.05 17.30 -21.93
N GLU A 15 20.16 16.16 -22.62
CA GLU A 15 19.93 16.06 -24.06
C GLU A 15 18.45 15.91 -24.43
N ASP A 16 17.59 15.54 -23.48
CA ASP A 16 16.17 15.28 -23.73
C ASP A 16 15.26 15.57 -22.52
N LEU A 17 13.95 15.47 -22.75
CA LEU A 17 12.92 15.72 -21.75
C LEU A 17 12.39 14.41 -21.12
N ARG A 18 13.26 13.42 -20.89
CA ARG A 18 12.90 12.11 -20.30
C ARG A 18 12.03 12.24 -19.05
N VAL A 19 12.42 13.13 -18.14
CA VAL A 19 11.74 13.34 -16.84
C VAL A 19 10.31 13.84 -17.03
N GLN A 20 10.09 14.69 -18.03
CA GLN A 20 8.77 15.23 -18.35
C GLN A 20 7.85 14.13 -18.91
N GLU A 21 8.39 13.25 -19.78
CA GLU A 21 7.64 12.10 -20.30
C GLU A 21 7.33 11.08 -19.20
N VAL A 22 8.29 10.76 -18.33
CA VAL A 22 8.05 9.86 -17.19
C VAL A 22 6.97 10.42 -16.26
N ARG A 23 7.01 11.73 -15.99
CA ARG A 23 5.96 12.41 -15.20
C ARG A 23 4.60 12.34 -15.88
N ARG A 24 4.53 12.43 -17.22
CA ARG A 24 3.31 12.28 -18.00
C ARG A 24 2.78 10.84 -17.98
N LEU A 25 3.66 9.85 -17.94
CA LEU A 25 3.30 8.43 -17.91
C LEU A 25 2.82 7.97 -16.52
N LEU A 26 3.49 8.42 -15.45
CA LEU A 26 3.21 8.02 -14.06
C LEU A 26 2.19 8.90 -13.34
N GLN A 27 1.57 9.87 -14.04
CA GLN A 27 0.51 10.67 -13.44
C GLN A 27 -0.76 9.83 -13.21
N SER A 28 -1.35 10.00 -12.04
CA SER A 28 -2.58 9.28 -11.66
C SER A 28 -3.70 10.20 -11.18
N SER A 29 -3.50 11.53 -11.22
CA SER A 29 -4.45 12.53 -10.70
C SER A 29 -5.33 13.18 -11.77
N HIS A 30 -4.91 13.13 -13.03
CA HIS A 30 -5.68 13.68 -14.14
C HIS A 30 -6.55 12.59 -14.78
N PRO A 31 -7.76 12.94 -15.27
CA PRO A 31 -8.61 12.00 -15.99
C PRO A 31 -7.91 11.43 -17.23
N VAL A 32 -8.19 10.17 -17.55
CA VAL A 32 -7.66 9.53 -18.76
C VAL A 32 -8.49 9.91 -19.98
N ARG A 33 -7.84 10.06 -21.14
CA ARG A 33 -8.56 10.29 -22.39
C ARG A 33 -9.14 8.96 -22.90
N VAL A 34 -10.46 8.88 -23.00
CA VAL A 34 -11.17 7.69 -23.49
C VAL A 34 -11.65 7.98 -24.90
N ASN A 35 -10.95 7.47 -25.91
CA ASN A 35 -11.30 7.66 -27.31
C ASN A 35 -11.94 6.38 -27.85
N VAL A 36 -13.25 6.44 -28.10
CA VAL A 36 -14.05 5.38 -28.72
C VAL A 36 -14.85 6.04 -29.83
N VAL A 37 -14.91 5.41 -31.00
CA VAL A 37 -15.63 5.93 -32.16
C VAL A 37 -17.01 5.28 -32.18
N GLN A 38 -18.07 6.10 -32.16
CA GLN A 38 -19.43 5.59 -32.31
C GLN A 38 -19.64 5.13 -33.76
N MET A 39 -19.92 3.84 -33.94
CA MET A 39 -20.33 3.32 -35.24
C MET A 39 -21.80 3.67 -35.48
N PRO A 40 -22.23 3.94 -36.73
CA PRO A 40 -23.62 4.33 -37.02
C PRO A 40 -24.68 3.30 -36.61
N GLU A 41 -24.26 2.05 -36.44
CA GLU A 41 -25.11 0.91 -36.13
C GLU A 41 -25.32 0.72 -34.61
N VAL A 42 -24.56 1.45 -33.77
CA VAL A 42 -24.52 1.28 -32.32
C VAL A 42 -25.41 2.33 -31.65
N SER A 43 -26.28 1.87 -30.75
CA SER A 43 -27.15 2.76 -29.99
C SER A 43 -26.36 3.67 -29.03
N ASP A 44 -26.94 4.79 -28.63
CA ASP A 44 -26.28 5.69 -27.67
C ASP A 44 -26.00 5.01 -26.31
N HIS A 45 -26.85 4.06 -25.91
CA HIS A 45 -26.68 3.28 -24.70
C HIS A 45 -25.47 2.34 -24.80
N GLU A 46 -25.40 1.53 -25.85
CA GLU A 46 -24.27 0.63 -26.10
C GLU A 46 -22.96 1.41 -26.25
N TYR A 47 -23.00 2.61 -26.84
CA TYR A 47 -21.83 3.47 -26.97
C TYR A 47 -21.35 4.03 -25.62
N ILE A 48 -22.25 4.32 -24.67
CA ILE A 48 -21.87 4.70 -23.30
C ILE A 48 -21.21 3.52 -22.60
N GLU A 49 -21.80 2.33 -22.71
CA GLU A 49 -21.25 1.10 -22.12
C GLU A 49 -19.87 0.77 -22.69
N GLU A 50 -19.65 0.94 -24.00
CA GLU A 50 -18.35 0.73 -24.64
C GLU A 50 -17.29 1.71 -24.11
N LYS A 51 -17.66 2.99 -23.88
CA LYS A 51 -16.76 3.97 -23.26
C LYS A 51 -16.41 3.61 -21.83
N GLU A 52 -17.39 3.18 -21.04
CA GLU A 52 -17.16 2.78 -19.66
C GLU A 52 -16.31 1.50 -19.59
N ASN A 53 -16.52 0.53 -20.48
CA ASN A 53 -15.68 -0.66 -20.61
C ASN A 53 -14.23 -0.29 -20.97
N ARG A 54 -14.07 0.66 -21.91
CA ARG A 54 -12.74 1.16 -22.26
C ARG A 54 -12.10 1.93 -21.11
N LEU A 55 -12.88 2.70 -20.35
CA LEU A 55 -12.43 3.37 -19.14
C LEU A 55 -11.97 2.35 -18.09
N LEU A 56 -12.72 1.28 -17.87
CA LEU A 56 -12.39 0.22 -16.91
C LEU A 56 -11.00 -0.37 -17.20
N GLN A 57 -10.72 -0.72 -18.46
CA GLN A 57 -9.41 -1.21 -18.90
C GLN A 57 -8.29 -0.19 -18.65
N LEU A 58 -8.56 1.11 -18.89
CA LEU A 58 -7.58 2.16 -18.61
C LEU A 58 -7.38 2.36 -17.10
N CYS A 59 -8.43 2.19 -16.29
CA CYS A 59 -8.38 2.27 -14.84
C CYS A 59 -7.54 1.13 -14.23
N GLN A 60 -7.58 -0.08 -14.80
CA GLN A 60 -6.65 -1.17 -14.41
C GLN A 60 -5.19 -0.71 -14.49
N ARG A 61 -4.81 -0.03 -15.57
CA ARG A 61 -3.47 0.57 -15.69
C ARG A 61 -3.27 1.71 -14.68
N THR A 62 -4.23 2.62 -14.53
CA THR A 62 -4.12 3.77 -13.63
C THR A 62 -3.91 3.34 -12.18
N MET A 63 -4.53 2.25 -11.74
CA MET A 63 -4.35 1.69 -10.39
C MET A 63 -2.96 1.12 -10.12
N ALA A 64 -2.21 0.75 -11.17
CA ALA A 64 -0.84 0.26 -11.05
C ALA A 64 0.22 1.38 -11.06
N LEU A 65 -0.11 2.57 -11.59
CA LEU A 65 0.82 3.71 -11.69
C LEU A 65 1.39 4.18 -10.34
N PRO A 66 0.65 4.23 -9.21
CA PRO A 66 1.17 4.74 -7.96
C PRO A 66 2.44 4.05 -7.47
N VAL A 67 2.59 2.74 -7.69
CA VAL A 67 3.79 1.98 -7.25
C VAL A 67 5.04 2.53 -7.94
N GLY A 68 5.01 2.65 -9.28
CA GLY A 68 6.11 3.22 -10.06
C GLY A 68 6.33 4.70 -9.76
N ARG A 69 5.26 5.45 -9.51
CA ARG A 69 5.33 6.87 -9.10
C ARG A 69 6.05 7.04 -7.76
N GLY A 70 5.81 6.14 -6.80
CA GLY A 70 6.50 6.14 -5.50
C GLY A 70 8.00 5.94 -5.65
N MET A 71 8.42 4.99 -6.50
CA MET A 71 9.83 4.76 -6.83
C MET A 71 10.47 5.98 -7.52
N PHE A 72 9.74 6.61 -8.44
CA PHE A 72 10.24 7.76 -9.19
C PHE A 72 10.49 9.00 -8.30
N THR A 73 9.68 9.22 -7.26
CA THR A 73 9.83 10.37 -6.35
C THR A 73 10.40 10.00 -4.98
N LEU A 74 11.06 8.85 -4.85
CA LEU A 74 11.58 8.35 -3.58
C LEU A 74 12.56 9.36 -2.93
N PHE A 75 12.36 9.62 -1.64
CA PHE A 75 13.25 10.43 -0.79
C PHE A 75 13.65 11.81 -1.35
N SER A 76 12.72 12.45 -2.07
CA SER A 76 12.99 13.68 -2.84
C SER A 76 12.49 14.97 -2.18
N HIS A 77 11.73 14.90 -1.09
CA HIS A 77 11.04 16.06 -0.53
C HIS A 77 11.16 16.14 1.00
N HIS A 78 11.39 17.34 1.51
CA HIS A 78 11.34 17.65 2.94
C HIS A 78 10.00 18.33 3.27
N PRO A 79 9.10 17.67 4.02
CA PRO A 79 7.81 18.26 4.37
C PRO A 79 7.97 19.40 5.37
N VAL A 80 7.09 20.40 5.27
CA VAL A 80 6.98 21.48 6.26
C VAL A 80 6.20 20.95 7.48
N PRO A 81 6.73 21.05 8.71
CA PRO A 81 6.07 20.47 9.90
C PRO A 81 4.67 21.03 10.21
N THR A 82 4.34 22.21 9.70
CA THR A 82 3.06 22.87 9.95
C THR A 82 1.96 22.45 8.98
N GLU A 83 2.28 21.67 7.95
CA GLU A 83 1.33 21.29 6.90
C GLU A 83 1.17 19.76 6.82
N PRO A 84 -0.04 19.27 6.53
CA PRO A 84 -0.22 17.87 6.20
C PRO A 84 0.41 17.62 4.82
N LEU A 85 0.92 16.41 4.62
CA LEU A 85 1.51 16.02 3.35
C LEU A 85 0.41 15.98 2.28
N PRO A 86 0.55 16.70 1.16
CA PRO A 86 -0.42 16.62 0.08
C PRO A 86 -0.29 15.26 -0.60
N ILE A 87 -1.26 14.38 -0.35
CA ILE A 87 -1.45 13.12 -1.07
C ILE A 87 -2.22 13.44 -2.35
N PRO A 88 -1.64 13.20 -3.54
CA PRO A 88 -2.32 13.46 -4.80
C PRO A 88 -3.51 12.52 -4.96
N LYS A 89 -4.70 13.05 -5.27
CA LYS A 89 -5.90 12.23 -5.49
C LYS A 89 -5.67 11.22 -6.62
N LEU A 90 -6.05 9.96 -6.40
CA LEU A 90 -6.15 8.96 -7.46
C LEU A 90 -7.46 9.16 -8.22
N ASN A 91 -7.36 9.40 -9.53
CA ASN A 91 -8.52 9.69 -10.36
C ASN A 91 -8.77 8.55 -11.36
N LEU A 92 -9.94 7.93 -11.25
CA LEU A 92 -10.39 6.83 -12.11
C LEU A 92 -11.47 7.28 -13.12
N THR A 93 -11.61 8.59 -13.35
CA THR A 93 -12.53 9.14 -14.34
C THR A 93 -11.88 9.29 -15.72
N GLY A 94 -12.72 9.21 -16.76
CA GLY A 94 -12.36 9.43 -18.14
C GLY A 94 -12.86 10.75 -18.70
N ARG A 95 -12.22 11.24 -19.77
CA ARG A 95 -12.69 12.35 -20.60
C ARG A 95 -12.84 11.86 -22.04
N ALA A 96 -14.07 11.87 -22.55
CA ALA A 96 -14.36 11.46 -23.92
C ALA A 96 -14.33 12.67 -24.88
N PRO A 97 -13.48 12.67 -25.91
CA PRO A 97 -13.48 13.71 -26.95
C PRO A 97 -14.72 13.54 -27.87
N PRO A 98 -15.12 14.58 -28.63
CA PRO A 98 -14.53 15.93 -28.71
C PRO A 98 -15.04 16.88 -27.61
N ARG A 99 -16.15 16.57 -26.94
CA ARG A 99 -16.79 17.43 -25.94
C ARG A 99 -16.15 17.38 -24.55
N ASN A 100 -15.16 16.52 -24.34
CA ASN A 100 -14.50 16.27 -23.04
C ASN A 100 -15.49 15.94 -21.91
N THR A 101 -16.55 15.20 -22.24
CA THR A 101 -17.54 14.74 -21.26
C THR A 101 -16.87 13.81 -20.25
N THR A 102 -17.19 13.96 -18.97
CA THR A 102 -16.72 13.05 -17.92
C THR A 102 -17.41 11.70 -18.10
N VAL A 103 -16.62 10.64 -18.11
CA VAL A 103 -17.09 9.26 -17.98
C VAL A 103 -16.63 8.77 -16.61
N ASP A 104 -17.53 8.21 -15.82
CA ASP A 104 -17.23 7.64 -14.51
C ASP A 104 -17.69 6.17 -14.50
N LEU A 105 -17.12 5.37 -13.61
CA LEU A 105 -17.49 3.96 -13.43
C LEU A 105 -18.55 3.79 -12.34
N ASN A 106 -18.82 4.83 -11.55
CA ASN A 106 -19.82 4.82 -10.47
C ASN A 106 -21.27 4.99 -10.96
N SER A 107 -21.48 5.12 -12.28
CA SER A 107 -22.80 5.36 -12.90
C SER A 107 -23.75 4.16 -12.83
N GLY A 108 -23.23 2.97 -12.53
CA GLY A 108 -24.02 1.73 -12.44
C GLY A 108 -24.33 1.04 -13.76
N ASN A 109 -23.77 1.48 -14.90
CA ASN A 109 -23.95 0.77 -16.18
C ASN A 109 -23.02 -0.45 -16.31
N ILE A 110 -21.92 -0.51 -15.55
CA ILE A 110 -21.00 -1.64 -15.48
C ILE A 110 -20.89 -2.14 -14.05
N ASP A 111 -20.93 -3.46 -13.89
CA ASP A 111 -20.67 -4.11 -12.61
C ASP A 111 -19.16 -4.04 -12.29
N VAL A 112 -18.80 -3.14 -11.37
CA VAL A 112 -17.43 -2.94 -10.92
C VAL A 112 -17.25 -3.55 -9.53
N PRO A 113 -16.13 -4.24 -9.26
CA PRO A 113 -15.89 -4.80 -7.94
C PRO A 113 -15.89 -3.70 -6.86
N PRO A 114 -16.61 -3.86 -5.74
CA PRO A 114 -16.78 -2.80 -4.73
C PRO A 114 -15.46 -2.37 -4.08
N ASN A 115 -14.48 -3.27 -4.02
CA ASN A 115 -13.17 -3.03 -3.40
C ASN A 115 -12.04 -2.73 -4.42
N MET A 116 -12.39 -2.46 -5.68
CA MET A 116 -11.43 -2.30 -6.78
C MET A 116 -10.34 -1.26 -6.48
N ALA A 117 -10.72 -0.13 -5.87
CA ALA A 117 -9.79 0.98 -5.62
C ALA A 117 -9.01 0.87 -4.30
N CYS A 118 -9.32 -0.08 -3.41
CA CYS A 118 -8.75 -0.13 -2.05
C CYS A 118 -7.21 -0.24 -2.06
N TRP A 119 -6.67 -1.22 -2.79
CA TRP A 119 -5.21 -1.39 -2.95
C TRP A 119 -4.56 -0.26 -3.73
N ALA A 120 -5.25 0.29 -4.73
CA ALA A 120 -4.74 1.42 -5.51
C ALA A 120 -4.58 2.68 -4.66
N SER A 121 -5.55 2.96 -3.79
CA SER A 121 -5.51 4.02 -2.78
C SER A 121 -4.40 3.76 -1.76
N PHE A 122 -4.23 2.54 -1.28
CA PHE A 122 -3.10 2.17 -0.42
C PHE A 122 -1.76 2.47 -1.09
N HIS A 123 -1.53 2.01 -2.33
CA HIS A 123 -0.32 2.32 -3.10
C HIS A 123 -0.13 3.82 -3.35
N ASN A 124 -1.24 4.56 -3.55
CA ASN A 124 -1.23 6.01 -3.70
C ASN A 124 -0.68 6.71 -2.44
N GLY A 125 -1.12 6.25 -1.27
CA GLY A 125 -0.62 6.65 0.04
C GLY A 125 0.85 6.32 0.26
N VAL A 126 1.25 5.07 -0.04
CA VAL A 126 2.66 4.63 0.07
C VAL A 126 3.55 5.53 -0.80
N ALA A 127 3.16 5.75 -2.06
CA ALA A 127 3.91 6.58 -2.98
C ALA A 127 4.02 8.04 -2.53
N ALA A 128 2.99 8.57 -1.88
CA ALA A 128 3.03 9.90 -1.30
C ALA A 128 3.96 9.96 -0.10
N GLY A 129 3.96 8.95 0.79
CA GLY A 129 4.83 8.91 1.97
C GLY A 129 6.30 8.65 1.65
N LEU A 130 6.60 7.83 0.64
CA LEU A 130 7.97 7.50 0.22
C LEU A 130 8.75 8.70 -0.31
N LYS A 131 8.07 9.78 -0.71
CA LYS A 131 8.74 10.99 -1.17
C LYS A 131 9.46 11.75 -0.04
N ILE A 132 9.08 11.51 1.21
CA ILE A 132 9.69 12.16 2.38
C ILE A 132 11.16 11.75 2.48
N ALA A 133 12.08 12.69 2.59
CA ALA A 133 13.49 12.36 2.77
C ALA A 133 13.76 11.76 4.17
N PRO A 134 14.61 10.73 4.31
CA PRO A 134 14.97 10.13 5.60
C PRO A 134 15.57 11.13 6.59
N ALA A 135 16.24 12.17 6.09
CA ALA A 135 16.83 13.22 6.92
C ALA A 135 15.81 14.21 7.51
N SER A 136 14.53 14.13 7.13
CA SER A 136 13.49 15.03 7.62
C SER A 136 13.17 14.79 9.10
N GLN A 137 13.04 15.87 9.86
CA GLN A 137 12.66 15.78 11.28
C GLN A 137 11.13 15.78 11.41
N ILE A 138 10.56 14.59 11.36
CA ILE A 138 9.14 14.33 11.63
C ILE A 138 8.98 13.82 13.06
N ASP A 139 7.93 14.28 13.75
CA ASP A 139 7.56 13.86 15.09
C ASP A 139 6.26 13.04 15.11
N SER A 140 5.96 12.41 16.25
CA SER A 140 4.74 11.60 16.40
C SER A 140 3.46 12.42 16.19
N ALA A 141 3.47 13.71 16.56
CA ALA A 141 2.30 14.57 16.43
C ALA A 141 1.98 14.84 14.97
N TRP A 142 2.99 15.10 14.13
CA TRP A 142 2.80 15.29 12.69
C TRP A 142 2.24 14.04 12.01
N ILE A 143 2.67 12.84 12.40
CA ILE A 143 2.11 11.59 11.85
C ILE A 143 0.61 11.51 12.12
N VAL A 144 0.19 11.78 13.37
CA VAL A 144 -1.23 11.77 13.76
C VAL A 144 -2.01 12.92 13.10
N TYR A 145 -1.38 14.07 12.90
CA TYR A 145 -1.97 15.23 12.23
C TYR A 145 -2.35 14.94 10.77
N ASN A 146 -1.61 14.05 10.10
CA ASN A 146 -1.90 13.62 8.73
C ASN A 146 -3.09 12.66 8.62
N LYS A 147 -3.70 12.25 9.73
CA LYS A 147 -4.86 11.36 9.70
C LYS A 147 -6.04 12.03 8.99
N PRO A 148 -6.55 11.47 7.88
CA PRO A 148 -7.68 12.06 7.18
C PRO A 148 -8.94 11.96 8.04
N LYS A 149 -9.79 12.98 7.95
CA LYS A 149 -11.10 12.98 8.61
C LYS A 149 -12.13 12.09 7.90
N ASN A 150 -11.89 11.77 6.63
CA ASN A 150 -12.79 10.98 5.80
C ASN A 150 -12.42 9.50 5.82
N ALA A 151 -13.40 8.63 6.03
CA ALA A 151 -13.19 7.18 6.11
C ALA A 151 -12.71 6.59 4.76
N GLU A 152 -13.15 7.15 3.63
CA GLU A 152 -12.73 6.71 2.29
C GLU A 152 -11.22 6.86 2.04
N LEU A 153 -10.59 7.83 2.72
CA LEU A 153 -9.15 8.08 2.63
C LEU A 153 -8.34 7.29 3.66
N ALA A 154 -8.99 6.47 4.50
CA ALA A 154 -8.30 5.64 5.48
C ALA A 154 -7.35 4.65 4.80
N ASN A 155 -7.72 4.12 3.63
CA ASN A 155 -6.87 3.26 2.81
C ASN A 155 -5.60 3.97 2.34
N GLU A 156 -5.71 5.23 1.91
CA GLU A 156 -4.52 6.03 1.52
C GLU A 156 -3.65 6.32 2.74
N TYR A 157 -4.25 6.65 3.88
CA TYR A 157 -3.50 6.89 5.11
C TYR A 157 -2.79 5.64 5.62
N ALA A 158 -3.39 4.45 5.49
CA ALA A 158 -2.77 3.19 5.81
C ALA A 158 -1.48 2.95 4.99
N GLY A 159 -1.53 3.24 3.69
CA GLY A 159 -0.34 3.19 2.83
C GLY A 159 0.70 4.23 3.21
N PHE A 160 0.28 5.44 3.56
CA PHE A 160 1.16 6.49 4.05
C PHE A 160 1.92 6.07 5.32
N LEU A 161 1.23 5.42 6.27
CA LEU A 161 1.86 4.86 7.49
C LEU A 161 2.93 3.81 7.18
N MET A 162 2.66 2.91 6.23
CA MET A 162 3.63 1.91 5.78
C MET A 162 4.90 2.58 5.24
N ALA A 163 4.73 3.61 4.40
CA ALA A 163 5.86 4.35 3.83
C ALA A 163 6.72 5.05 4.88
N LEU A 164 6.11 5.60 5.94
CA LEU A 164 6.86 6.17 7.07
C LEU A 164 7.67 5.10 7.81
N GLY A 165 7.16 3.88 7.88
CA GLY A 165 7.87 2.73 8.45
C GLY A 165 9.10 2.34 7.64
N LEU A 166 8.94 2.21 6.33
CA LEU A 166 10.05 1.95 5.38
C LEU A 166 11.12 3.05 5.42
N ASN A 167 10.72 4.29 5.72
CA ASN A 167 11.62 5.43 5.83
C ASN A 167 12.28 5.56 7.22
N GLY A 168 11.93 4.68 8.17
CA GLY A 168 12.44 4.69 9.55
C GLY A 168 11.79 5.72 10.47
N HIS A 169 10.90 6.58 9.97
CA HIS A 169 10.23 7.63 10.77
C HIS A 169 9.17 7.07 11.73
N LEU A 170 8.63 5.88 11.44
CA LEU A 170 7.61 5.26 12.30
C LEU A 170 8.17 4.81 13.66
N THR A 171 9.50 4.69 13.82
CA THR A 171 10.14 4.46 15.13
C THR A 171 9.81 5.56 16.16
N LYS A 172 9.48 6.76 15.69
CA LYS A 172 9.17 7.93 16.53
C LYS A 172 7.70 7.97 16.96
N LEU A 173 6.83 7.13 16.38
CA LEU A 173 5.42 7.06 16.73
C LEU A 173 5.26 6.38 18.09
N ALA A 174 4.48 6.99 18.99
CA ALA A 174 4.23 6.40 20.30
C ALA A 174 3.51 5.04 20.20
N THR A 175 3.96 4.06 20.97
CA THR A 175 3.39 2.69 20.99
C THR A 175 1.88 2.68 21.29
N LEU A 176 1.40 3.59 22.15
CA LEU A 176 -0.03 3.74 22.44
C LEU A 176 -0.85 4.10 21.19
N ASN A 177 -0.31 4.94 20.31
CA ASN A 177 -0.99 5.29 19.07
C ASN A 177 -1.04 4.10 18.11
N ILE A 178 0.01 3.27 18.07
CA ILE A 178 0.03 2.05 17.26
C ILE A 178 -1.09 1.11 17.71
N HIS A 179 -1.26 0.90 19.01
CA HIS A 179 -2.35 0.10 19.54
C HIS A 179 -3.73 0.69 19.19
N ASP A 180 -3.92 2.02 19.33
CA ASP A 180 -5.18 2.70 18.96
C ASP A 180 -5.51 2.60 17.46
N TYR A 181 -4.51 2.45 16.59
CA TYR A 181 -4.76 2.18 15.17
C TYR A 181 -5.16 0.73 14.90
N LEU A 182 -4.53 -0.24 15.58
CA LEU A 182 -4.81 -1.66 15.39
C LEU A 182 -6.16 -2.07 15.98
N THR A 183 -6.57 -1.47 17.10
CA THR A 183 -7.89 -1.74 17.73
C THR A 183 -9.07 -1.25 16.87
N LYS A 184 -8.85 -0.37 15.90
CA LYS A 184 -9.89 0.08 14.96
C LYS A 184 -10.30 -1.01 13.97
N GLY A 185 -9.56 -2.11 13.87
CA GLY A 185 -9.93 -3.27 13.04
C GLY A 185 -9.90 -3.03 11.53
N HIS A 186 -9.36 -1.89 11.07
CA HIS A 186 -9.27 -1.61 9.64
C HIS A 186 -8.09 -2.36 9.01
N GLU A 187 -8.40 -3.36 8.18
CA GLU A 187 -7.46 -4.32 7.60
C GLU A 187 -6.21 -3.66 6.98
N MET A 188 -6.39 -2.69 6.07
CA MET A 188 -5.28 -2.02 5.40
C MET A 188 -4.36 -1.28 6.37
N THR A 189 -4.94 -0.68 7.42
CA THR A 189 -4.17 0.05 8.44
C THR A 189 -3.30 -0.92 9.23
N SER A 190 -3.83 -2.09 9.57
CA SER A 190 -3.08 -3.16 10.21
C SER A 190 -1.94 -3.65 9.31
N ILE A 191 -2.20 -3.93 8.03
CA ILE A 191 -1.14 -4.33 7.06
C ILE A 191 -0.03 -3.27 7.01
N GLY A 192 -0.41 -2.01 6.81
CA GLY A 192 0.55 -0.92 6.65
C GLY A 192 1.37 -0.66 7.91
N LEU A 193 0.75 -0.72 9.09
CA LEU A 193 1.45 -0.58 10.36
C LEU A 193 2.37 -1.75 10.65
N LEU A 194 1.90 -3.00 10.53
CA LEU A 194 2.72 -4.17 10.84
C LEU A 194 3.96 -4.25 9.95
N LEU A 195 3.81 -4.03 8.64
CA LEU A 195 4.96 -3.96 7.74
C LEU A 195 5.85 -2.75 8.05
N GLY A 196 5.25 -1.59 8.31
CA GLY A 196 5.99 -0.37 8.60
C GLY A 196 6.83 -0.44 9.88
N VAL A 197 6.28 -0.92 10.99
CA VAL A 197 7.01 -1.05 12.27
C VAL A 197 8.08 -2.13 12.20
N SER A 198 7.82 -3.20 11.44
CA SER A 198 8.79 -4.28 11.23
C SER A 198 9.96 -3.81 10.38
N ALA A 199 9.69 -3.09 9.29
CA ALA A 199 10.73 -2.49 8.45
C ALA A 199 11.61 -1.49 9.21
N ALA A 200 11.01 -0.73 10.13
CA ALA A 200 11.71 0.21 10.98
C ALA A 200 12.65 -0.46 12.01
N LYS A 201 12.46 -1.76 12.28
CA LYS A 201 13.21 -2.58 13.26
C LYS A 201 13.90 -3.77 12.59
N LEU A 202 14.43 -3.54 11.39
CA LEU A 202 15.07 -4.57 10.57
C LEU A 202 16.24 -5.24 11.33
N GLY A 203 16.14 -6.54 11.57
CA GLY A 203 17.17 -7.36 12.23
C GLY A 203 17.47 -7.00 13.69
N THR A 204 16.66 -6.17 14.36
CA THR A 204 16.96 -5.73 15.74
C THR A 204 16.44 -6.66 16.83
N MET A 205 15.57 -7.63 16.50
CA MET A 205 14.91 -8.52 17.47
C MET A 205 14.15 -7.76 18.59
N ASP A 206 13.46 -6.67 18.25
CA ASP A 206 12.73 -5.87 19.23
C ASP A 206 11.54 -6.65 19.80
N ILE A 207 11.62 -7.03 21.08
CA ILE A 207 10.62 -7.84 21.78
C ILE A 207 9.24 -7.20 21.75
N SER A 208 9.15 -5.86 21.76
CA SER A 208 7.88 -5.15 21.75
C SER A 208 7.15 -5.35 20.42
N ILE A 209 7.90 -5.27 19.30
CA ILE A 209 7.36 -5.49 17.96
C ILE A 209 7.09 -6.98 17.73
N THR A 210 7.95 -7.88 18.23
CA THR A 210 7.68 -9.31 18.18
C THR A 210 6.34 -9.63 18.86
N ARG A 211 6.11 -9.14 20.09
CA ARG A 211 4.83 -9.35 20.79
C ARG A 211 3.64 -8.79 20.01
N LEU A 212 3.82 -7.62 19.39
CA LEU A 212 2.80 -7.01 18.55
C LEU A 212 2.47 -7.87 17.32
N LEU A 213 3.45 -8.48 16.67
CA LEU A 213 3.24 -9.33 15.51
C LEU A 213 2.70 -10.71 15.90
N SER A 214 3.15 -11.26 17.03
CA SER A 214 2.73 -12.58 17.51
C SER A 214 1.24 -12.67 17.79
N ILE A 215 0.58 -11.58 18.21
CA ILE A 215 -0.89 -11.59 18.40
C ILE A 215 -1.66 -11.71 17.09
N HIS A 216 -1.02 -11.42 15.95
CA HIS A 216 -1.63 -11.53 14.62
C HIS A 216 -1.28 -12.85 13.91
N ILE A 217 -0.45 -13.70 14.53
CA ILE A 217 -0.05 -15.00 13.99
C ILE A 217 -0.51 -16.10 14.96
N PRO A 218 -1.58 -16.85 14.62
CA PRO A 218 -2.14 -17.90 15.46
C PRO A 218 -1.10 -18.90 16.00
N ALA A 219 -0.08 -19.22 15.20
CA ALA A 219 0.97 -20.18 15.58
C ALA A 219 1.96 -19.69 16.65
N LEU A 220 2.04 -18.37 16.89
CA LEU A 220 2.90 -17.77 17.91
C LEU A 220 2.14 -17.42 19.20
N LEU A 221 0.82 -17.58 19.20
CA LEU A 221 -0.02 -17.32 20.37
C LEU A 221 0.09 -18.48 21.39
N PRO A 222 0.15 -18.18 22.69
CA PRO A 222 0.00 -19.19 23.72
C PRO A 222 -1.33 -19.95 23.56
N PRO A 223 -1.38 -21.27 23.85
CA PRO A 223 -2.58 -22.08 23.71
C PRO A 223 -3.73 -21.66 24.65
N THR A 224 -3.47 -20.75 25.59
CA THR A 224 -4.46 -20.15 26.51
C THR A 224 -5.06 -18.83 26.00
N SER A 225 -4.66 -18.37 24.81
CA SER A 225 -5.12 -17.09 24.26
C SER A 225 -6.50 -17.23 23.61
N THR A 226 -7.30 -16.17 23.66
CA THR A 226 -8.60 -16.10 22.98
C THR A 226 -8.42 -16.26 21.47
N GLU A 227 -9.34 -16.97 20.82
CA GLU A 227 -9.43 -16.96 19.35
C GLU A 227 -9.60 -15.51 18.87
N LEU A 228 -8.68 -15.05 18.03
CA LEU A 228 -8.69 -13.73 17.43
C LEU A 228 -9.09 -13.88 15.96
N ASP A 229 -10.18 -13.24 15.58
CA ASP A 229 -10.61 -13.14 14.18
C ASP A 229 -9.71 -12.13 13.45
N VAL A 230 -8.56 -12.60 12.97
CA VAL A 230 -7.56 -11.79 12.25
C VAL A 230 -7.70 -12.04 10.75
N PRO A 231 -7.98 -11.01 9.94
CA PRO A 231 -8.07 -11.16 8.49
C PRO A 231 -6.81 -11.77 7.90
N HIS A 232 -6.96 -12.66 6.92
CA HIS A 232 -5.86 -13.42 6.32
C HIS A 232 -4.71 -12.52 5.82
N ASN A 233 -5.02 -11.43 5.13
CA ASN A 233 -4.00 -10.51 4.61
C ASN A 233 -3.16 -9.84 5.71
N VAL A 234 -3.75 -9.62 6.90
CA VAL A 234 -3.04 -9.10 8.08
C VAL A 234 -2.10 -10.16 8.63
N GLN A 235 -2.49 -11.44 8.63
CA GLN A 235 -1.61 -12.54 9.03
C GLN A 235 -0.41 -12.65 8.09
N VAL A 236 -0.64 -12.58 6.77
CA VAL A 236 0.44 -12.56 5.75
C VAL A 236 1.43 -11.42 6.01
N ALA A 237 0.92 -10.20 6.27
CA ALA A 237 1.74 -9.04 6.59
C ALA A 237 2.52 -9.22 7.91
N ALA A 238 1.90 -9.82 8.93
CA ALA A 238 2.53 -10.10 10.21
C ALA A 238 3.68 -11.11 10.06
N VAL A 239 3.49 -12.17 9.26
CA VAL A 239 4.50 -13.19 8.99
C VAL A 239 5.74 -12.59 8.32
N ILE A 240 5.54 -11.77 7.27
CA ILE A 240 6.65 -11.02 6.66
C ILE A 240 7.31 -10.09 7.69
N GLY A 241 6.52 -9.43 8.52
CA GLY A 241 7.01 -8.56 9.59
C GLY A 241 7.95 -9.28 10.58
N ILE A 242 7.60 -10.51 10.99
CA ILE A 242 8.49 -11.35 11.82
C ILE A 242 9.80 -11.63 11.08
N GLY A 243 9.73 -11.96 9.79
CA GLY A 243 10.91 -12.15 8.94
C GLY A 243 11.84 -10.94 8.93
N MET A 244 11.28 -9.72 8.81
CA MET A 244 12.04 -8.47 8.82
C MET A 244 12.70 -8.19 10.18
N VAL A 245 11.95 -8.37 11.28
CA VAL A 245 12.46 -8.11 12.64
C VAL A 245 13.58 -9.08 13.04
N TYR A 246 13.47 -10.34 12.61
CA TYR A 246 14.44 -11.39 12.88
C TYR A 246 15.45 -11.62 11.75
N GLN A 247 15.55 -10.69 10.80
CA GLN A 247 16.39 -10.87 9.62
C GLN A 247 17.86 -11.13 10.00
N GLY A 248 18.43 -12.24 9.52
CA GLY A 248 19.82 -12.64 9.78
C GLY A 248 20.15 -13.08 11.20
N THR A 249 19.14 -13.33 12.05
CA THR A 249 19.33 -13.68 13.46
C THR A 249 19.39 -15.19 13.71
N ALA A 250 18.94 -16.00 12.75
CA ALA A 250 18.80 -17.45 12.86
C ALA A 250 18.09 -17.91 14.14
N HIS A 251 17.08 -17.16 14.59
CA HIS A 251 16.37 -17.47 15.84
C HIS A 251 15.57 -18.78 15.72
N ARG A 252 16.04 -19.81 16.44
CA ARG A 252 15.57 -21.21 16.33
C ARG A 252 14.05 -21.36 16.40
N HIS A 253 13.40 -20.78 17.42
CA HIS A 253 11.96 -20.95 17.60
C HIS A 253 11.14 -20.32 16.48
N ILE A 254 11.58 -19.17 15.95
CA ILE A 254 10.86 -18.48 14.87
C ILE A 254 11.01 -19.26 13.56
N ALA A 255 12.21 -19.78 13.28
CA ALA A 255 12.43 -20.64 12.12
C ALA A 255 11.58 -21.92 12.17
N GLU A 256 11.47 -22.56 13.34
CA GLU A 256 10.65 -23.76 13.54
C GLU A 256 9.15 -23.49 13.30
N VAL A 257 8.64 -22.38 13.85
CA VAL A 257 7.24 -21.98 13.62
C VAL A 257 7.01 -21.66 12.15
N LEU A 258 7.88 -20.88 11.51
CA LEU A 258 7.73 -20.54 10.09
C LEU A 258 7.80 -21.77 9.17
N LEU A 259 8.61 -22.77 9.51
CA LEU A 259 8.64 -24.06 8.79
C LEU A 259 7.29 -24.77 8.86
N ALA A 260 6.64 -24.79 10.02
CA ALA A 260 5.29 -25.35 10.16
C ALA A 260 4.25 -24.54 9.36
N GLU A 261 4.38 -23.22 9.34
CA GLU A 261 3.46 -22.31 8.63
C GLU A 261 3.55 -22.42 7.10
N ILE A 262 4.71 -22.76 6.52
CA ILE A 262 4.84 -22.99 5.06
C ILE A 262 3.92 -24.11 4.60
N GLY A 263 3.83 -25.19 5.38
CA GLY A 263 3.04 -26.39 5.10
C GLY A 263 1.67 -26.43 5.78
N ARG A 264 1.17 -25.29 6.26
CA ARG A 264 -0.05 -25.22 7.09
C ARG A 264 -1.25 -25.89 6.39
N PRO A 265 -1.95 -26.85 7.02
CA PRO A 265 -3.14 -27.48 6.45
C PRO A 265 -4.31 -26.48 6.37
N PRO A 266 -5.35 -26.73 5.55
CA PRO A 266 -6.48 -25.81 5.36
C PRO A 266 -7.39 -25.59 6.60
N GLY A 267 -6.96 -26.06 7.78
CA GLY A 267 -7.69 -25.99 9.04
C GLY A 267 -9.01 -26.78 9.07
N PRO A 268 -9.64 -26.89 10.24
CA PRO A 268 -11.01 -27.38 10.35
C PRO A 268 -11.99 -26.37 9.73
N GLU A 269 -13.13 -26.86 9.23
CA GLU A 269 -14.29 -26.03 8.83
C GLU A 269 -14.08 -24.97 7.72
N MET A 270 -13.03 -25.11 6.90
CA MET A 270 -12.73 -24.21 5.76
C MET A 270 -12.35 -22.76 6.14
N GLU A 271 -12.02 -22.48 7.40
CA GLU A 271 -11.66 -21.14 7.88
C GLU A 271 -10.42 -20.54 7.18
N TYR A 272 -9.47 -21.37 6.72
CA TYR A 272 -8.22 -20.93 6.09
C TYR A 272 -8.14 -21.33 4.61
N CYS A 273 -9.25 -21.26 3.88
CA CYS A 273 -9.32 -21.73 2.49
C CYS A 273 -8.93 -20.70 1.44
N THR A 274 -8.87 -19.41 1.78
CA THR A 274 -8.57 -18.33 0.83
C THR A 274 -7.08 -17.98 0.80
N ASP A 275 -6.53 -17.76 -0.40
CA ASP A 275 -5.18 -17.22 -0.65
C ASP A 275 -4.05 -17.89 0.16
N ARG A 276 -4.11 -19.22 0.32
CA ARG A 276 -3.12 -20.00 1.08
C ARG A 276 -1.73 -19.92 0.48
N GLU A 277 -1.66 -19.76 -0.84
CA GLU A 277 -0.43 -19.57 -1.61
C GLU A 277 0.29 -18.31 -1.15
N SER A 278 -0.44 -17.21 -0.93
CA SER A 278 0.13 -15.93 -0.45
C SER A 278 0.75 -16.09 0.94
N TYR A 279 0.08 -16.83 1.82
CA TYR A 279 0.57 -17.09 3.17
C TYR A 279 1.79 -18.02 3.19
N SER A 280 1.75 -19.12 2.43
CA SER A 280 2.88 -20.05 2.30
C SER A 280 4.11 -19.34 1.72
N LEU A 281 3.92 -18.51 0.69
CA LEU A 281 4.99 -17.69 0.12
C LEU A 281 5.57 -16.70 1.15
N ALA A 282 4.71 -16.00 1.90
CA ALA A 282 5.14 -15.08 2.96
C ALA A 282 5.92 -15.78 4.07
N ALA A 283 5.48 -16.96 4.52
CA ALA A 283 6.18 -17.77 5.51
C ALA A 283 7.54 -18.25 4.98
N GLY A 284 7.60 -18.67 3.72
CA GLY A 284 8.85 -19.05 3.05
C GLY A 284 9.84 -17.90 2.94
N LEU A 285 9.38 -16.72 2.52
CA LEU A 285 10.19 -15.50 2.47
C LEU A 285 10.67 -15.08 3.86
N ALA A 286 9.78 -15.09 4.86
CA ALA A 286 10.13 -14.75 6.23
C ALA A 286 11.17 -15.71 6.82
N LEU A 287 11.04 -17.03 6.56
CA LEU A 287 12.03 -18.02 6.97
C LEU A 287 13.38 -17.76 6.29
N GLY A 288 13.37 -17.49 4.98
CA GLY A 288 14.56 -17.08 4.23
C GLY A 288 15.22 -15.83 4.81
N MET A 289 14.44 -14.84 5.23
CA MET A 289 14.95 -13.63 5.90
C MET A 289 15.53 -13.94 7.28
N VAL A 290 14.91 -14.82 8.08
CA VAL A 290 15.40 -15.16 9.42
C VAL A 290 16.75 -15.86 9.36
N CYS A 291 16.91 -16.81 8.44
CA CYS A 291 18.14 -17.56 8.28
C CYS A 291 19.22 -16.80 7.49
N LEU A 292 18.80 -15.96 6.52
CA LEU A 292 19.62 -15.14 5.60
C LEU A 292 21.09 -15.60 5.48
N GLY A 293 21.27 -16.74 4.82
CA GLY A 293 22.55 -17.43 4.61
C GLY A 293 22.39 -18.67 3.77
#